data_AF-A0A7C6MJ37-F1
#
_entry.id   AF-A0A7C6MJ37-F1
#
_cell.length_a   1.000
_cell.length_b   1.000
_cell.length_c   1.000
_cell.angle_alpha   90.00
_cell.angle_beta   90.00
_cell.angle_gamma   90.00
#
_symmetry.space_group_name_H-M   'P 1'
#
loop_
_entity.id
_entity.type
_entity.pdbx_description
1 polymer ?
#
loop_
_entity_poly.entity_id
_entity_poly.type
_entity_poly.pdbx_seq_one_letter_code
_entity_poly.pdbx_strand_id
1 'polypeptide(L)'
;MRGGATSAPAGPETALRTYVLDTSVLLSDPHALRKFAEHTVVLPLVVINELEAKRHHPELGWFARTALRQLEELRYRHGRLDLPVPANEDGGTLQVELNHTDPSVLPAGFRNDANDHRILACALNFRAEGHETVLVTKDIPLRVKAGAVGLPADEYHAQDVVVTGYTGLVQVTVRAEDIDAMFKNGFVSLPEDAITDDGEYVADLPVHCGVQLAAGTQSALGRMMPGGGIQLVRGDKEAFGLRGRSAEQRIALDLLLDDEVGIVSLGGRAGTGKSALALCAGLEAVLEHGRHRKIVVFRPLYAVGGQNLGYLPGSETEKMNPWAQAVYDTLEGLVSPNVMEEIQSRDMLEVLPLTHIRGRSLHDSFVIVDEAQSLERNVLLTVLSRLGSNSRVVLTHDVAQRDNLRVGRHDGVAAVIEKLKGHELFAHVTLQRSERSRIAELVTNLLEEG
;
A
#
# COMPACT_ATOMS: atom_id res chain seq x y z
N MET A 1 21.87 11.77 57.27
CA MET A 1 21.23 12.15 55.99
C MET A 1 21.12 10.90 55.14
N ARG A 2 19.89 10.42 54.90
CA ARG A 2 19.57 9.28 54.03
C ARG A 2 19.40 9.84 52.61
N GLY A 3 20.15 9.33 51.65
CA GLY A 3 19.93 9.61 50.22
C GLY A 3 18.86 8.66 49.70
N GLY A 4 17.71 9.22 49.33
CA GLY A 4 16.61 8.47 48.70
C GLY A 4 16.93 8.21 47.23
N ALA A 5 16.92 6.94 46.83
CA ALA A 5 16.80 6.55 45.44
C ALA A 5 15.30 6.56 45.10
N THR A 6 14.92 7.50 44.24
CA THR A 6 13.58 7.59 43.65
C THR A 6 13.38 6.42 42.68
N SER A 7 12.50 5.50 43.04
CA SER A 7 11.97 4.47 42.13
C SER A 7 11.14 5.14 41.04
N ALA A 8 11.45 4.85 39.78
CA ALA A 8 10.60 5.23 38.65
C ALA A 8 9.18 4.63 38.82
N PRO A 9 8.12 5.33 38.40
CA PRO A 9 6.77 4.79 38.47
C PRO A 9 6.67 3.60 37.52
N ALA A 10 6.31 2.44 38.06
CA ALA A 10 5.89 1.29 37.26
C ALA A 10 4.68 1.70 36.43
N GLY A 11 4.75 1.50 35.10
CA GLY A 11 3.59 1.63 34.23
C GLY A 11 2.48 0.67 34.67
N PRO A 12 1.23 0.85 34.19
CA PRO A 12 0.14 -0.06 34.51
C PRO A 12 0.56 -1.49 34.16
N GLU A 13 0.47 -2.43 35.11
CA GLU A 13 0.64 -3.85 34.84
C GLU A 13 -0.39 -4.26 33.77
N THR A 14 0.06 -4.45 32.53
CA THR A 14 -0.78 -5.01 31.47
C THR A 14 -1.12 -6.45 31.87
N ALA A 15 -2.41 -6.73 32.03
CA ALA A 15 -2.88 -8.07 32.33
C ALA A 15 -2.44 -9.04 31.21
N LEU A 16 -1.78 -10.13 31.59
CA LEU A 16 -1.35 -11.19 30.66
C LEU A 16 -2.57 -11.86 30.02
N ARG A 17 -2.73 -11.66 28.72
CA ARG A 17 -3.82 -12.24 27.91
C ARG A 17 -3.40 -13.53 27.20
N THR A 18 -4.39 -14.35 26.91
CA THR A 18 -4.27 -15.54 26.07
C THR A 18 -4.97 -15.31 24.73
N TYR A 19 -4.21 -15.33 23.65
CA TYR A 19 -4.72 -15.19 22.29
C TYR A 19 -4.79 -16.55 21.61
N VAL A 20 -6.00 -16.99 21.28
CA VAL A 20 -6.22 -18.19 20.47
C VAL A 20 -6.29 -17.77 19.02
N LEU A 21 -5.37 -18.26 18.19
CA LEU A 21 -5.31 -17.86 16.78
C LEU A 21 -6.10 -18.82 15.89
N ASP A 22 -6.82 -18.23 14.94
CA ASP A 22 -7.41 -18.92 13.80
C ASP A 22 -6.40 -19.04 12.63
N THR A 23 -6.60 -20.00 11.73
CA THR A 23 -5.80 -20.22 10.53
C THR A 23 -5.78 -19.01 9.61
N SER A 24 -6.90 -18.26 9.51
CA SER A 24 -6.99 -17.04 8.69
C SER A 24 -5.94 -15.99 9.05
N VAL A 25 -5.51 -15.95 10.32
CA VAL A 25 -4.44 -15.07 10.81
C VAL A 25 -3.12 -15.43 10.14
N LEU A 26 -2.70 -16.69 10.24
CA LEU A 26 -1.42 -17.19 9.70
C LEU A 26 -1.39 -17.27 8.18
N LEU A 27 -2.54 -17.43 7.54
CA LEU A 27 -2.68 -17.33 6.09
C LEU A 27 -2.63 -15.90 5.57
N SER A 28 -2.73 -14.90 6.45
CA SER A 28 -2.59 -13.48 6.10
C SER A 28 -1.24 -12.88 6.51
N ASP A 29 -0.68 -13.33 7.63
CA ASP A 29 0.67 -12.99 8.10
C ASP A 29 1.30 -14.23 8.74
N PRO A 30 2.28 -14.86 8.08
CA PRO A 30 2.86 -16.09 8.60
C PRO A 30 3.73 -15.82 9.84
N HIS A 31 4.09 -14.56 10.13
CA HIS A 31 4.90 -14.16 11.28
C HIS A 31 4.06 -13.75 12.50
N ALA A 32 2.72 -13.86 12.43
CA ALA A 32 1.83 -13.45 13.51
C ALA A 32 2.15 -14.10 14.86
N LEU A 33 2.66 -15.34 14.86
CA LEU A 33 3.03 -16.09 16.08
C LEU A 33 4.00 -15.35 17.00
N ARG A 34 4.75 -14.36 16.50
CA ARG A 34 5.76 -13.62 17.27
C ARG A 34 5.31 -12.20 17.65
N LYS A 35 4.12 -11.76 17.21
CA LYS A 35 3.69 -10.36 17.24
C LYS A 35 2.77 -9.98 18.41
N PHE A 36 2.66 -10.85 19.41
CA PHE A 36 1.77 -10.67 20.56
C PHE A 36 2.51 -10.21 21.83
N ALA A 37 3.54 -9.37 21.68
CA ALA A 37 4.31 -8.75 22.78
C ALA A 37 4.58 -9.74 23.95
N GLU A 38 4.21 -9.39 25.19
CA GLU A 38 4.38 -10.22 26.38
C GLU A 38 3.35 -11.35 26.55
N HIS A 39 2.38 -11.48 25.64
CA HIS A 39 1.20 -12.31 25.83
C HIS A 39 1.36 -13.78 25.42
N THR A 40 0.40 -14.62 25.83
CA THR A 40 0.38 -16.06 25.50
C THR A 40 -0.37 -16.29 24.21
N VAL A 41 0.26 -16.96 23.25
CA VAL A 41 -0.34 -17.37 21.97
C VAL A 41 -0.63 -18.87 22.01
N VAL A 42 -1.89 -19.22 21.77
CA VAL A 42 -2.35 -20.60 21.70
C VAL A 42 -2.77 -20.91 20.26
N LEU A 43 -2.22 -21.99 19.71
CA LEU A 43 -2.51 -22.46 18.37
C LEU A 43 -3.23 -23.81 18.44
N PRO A 44 -4.55 -23.87 18.18
CA PRO A 44 -5.28 -25.14 18.12
C PRO A 44 -4.68 -26.08 17.06
N LEU A 45 -4.58 -27.38 17.35
CA LEU A 45 -4.05 -28.37 16.40
C LEU A 45 -4.78 -28.36 15.04
N VAL A 46 -6.08 -28.04 15.04
CA VAL A 46 -6.86 -27.92 13.80
C VAL A 46 -6.29 -26.87 12.84
N VAL A 47 -5.68 -25.80 13.36
CA VAL A 47 -5.04 -24.76 12.54
C VAL A 47 -3.84 -25.34 11.77
N ILE A 48 -3.05 -26.21 12.41
CA ILE A 48 -1.92 -26.87 11.74
C ILE A 48 -2.43 -27.76 10.60
N ASN A 49 -3.52 -28.51 10.83
CA ASN A 49 -4.13 -29.34 9.79
C ASN A 49 -4.62 -28.49 8.60
N GLU A 50 -5.21 -27.33 8.86
CA GLU A 50 -5.65 -26.42 7.81
C GLU A 50 -4.49 -25.79 7.06
N LEU A 51 -3.41 -25.40 7.74
CA LEU A 51 -2.18 -24.92 7.07
C LEU A 51 -1.60 -26.00 6.15
N GLU A 52 -1.54 -27.26 6.59
CA GLU A 52 -1.06 -28.36 5.75
C GLU A 52 -1.96 -28.56 4.53
N ALA A 53 -3.28 -28.54 4.70
CA ALA A 53 -4.23 -28.62 3.59
C ALA A 53 -4.07 -27.46 2.58
N LYS A 54 -3.62 -26.28 3.04
CA LYS A 54 -3.39 -25.09 2.20
C LYS A 54 -1.97 -24.98 1.66
N ARG A 55 -1.06 -25.91 1.98
CA ARG A 55 0.36 -25.85 1.60
C ARG A 55 0.63 -25.79 0.10
N HIS A 56 -0.25 -26.37 -0.71
CA HIS A 56 -0.18 -26.37 -2.18
C HIS A 56 -1.12 -25.37 -2.84
N HIS A 57 -1.82 -24.54 -2.08
CA HIS A 57 -2.73 -23.54 -2.62
C HIS A 57 -1.96 -22.50 -3.46
N PRO A 58 -2.42 -22.14 -4.67
CA PRO A 58 -1.72 -21.19 -5.55
C PRO A 58 -1.49 -19.82 -4.90
N GLU A 59 -2.49 -19.33 -4.14
CA GLU A 59 -2.44 -18.01 -3.51
C GLU A 59 -1.93 -18.06 -2.05
N LEU A 60 -2.23 -19.15 -1.32
CA LEU A 60 -2.05 -19.21 0.14
C LEU A 60 -0.88 -20.11 0.58
N GLY A 61 -0.34 -20.90 -0.34
CA GLY A 61 0.67 -21.92 -0.02
C GLY A 61 1.98 -21.33 0.50
N TRP A 62 2.35 -20.10 0.10
CA TRP A 62 3.53 -19.44 0.66
C TRP A 62 3.35 -19.13 2.15
N PHE A 63 2.21 -18.53 2.53
CA PHE A 63 1.87 -18.22 3.92
C PHE A 63 1.86 -19.48 4.78
N ALA A 64 1.14 -20.51 4.32
CA ALA A 64 1.09 -21.80 4.99
C ALA A 64 2.48 -22.42 5.21
N ARG A 65 3.33 -22.48 4.16
CA ARG A 65 4.70 -23.02 4.27
C ARG A 65 5.58 -22.21 5.20
N THR A 66 5.46 -20.89 5.19
CA THR A 66 6.27 -20.00 6.04
C THR A 66 5.85 -20.09 7.51
N ALA A 67 4.54 -20.20 7.80
CA ALA A 67 4.04 -20.43 9.14
C ALA A 67 4.47 -21.82 9.67
N LEU A 68 4.31 -22.88 8.86
CA LEU A 68 4.77 -24.23 9.21
C LEU A 68 6.29 -24.29 9.44
N ARG A 69 7.09 -23.56 8.66
CA ARG A 69 8.54 -23.47 8.87
C ARG A 69 8.89 -22.81 10.20
N GLN A 70 8.15 -21.79 10.63
CA GLN A 70 8.37 -21.16 11.94
C GLN A 70 8.00 -22.08 13.09
N LEU A 71 6.91 -22.83 12.98
CA LEU A 71 6.56 -23.87 13.94
C LEU A 71 7.67 -24.94 14.01
N GLU A 72 8.19 -25.37 12.86
CA GLU A 72 9.31 -26.32 12.80
C GLU A 72 10.58 -25.77 13.45
N GLU A 73 10.88 -24.49 13.24
CA GLU A 73 12.02 -23.82 13.88
C GLU A 73 11.87 -23.77 15.41
N LEU A 74 10.69 -23.41 15.92
CA LEU A 74 10.41 -23.41 17.36
C LEU A 74 10.50 -24.83 17.94
N ARG A 75 9.95 -25.83 17.24
CA ARG A 75 10.06 -27.24 17.62
C ARG A 75 11.53 -27.70 17.63
N TYR A 76 12.33 -27.30 16.64
CA TYR A 76 13.75 -27.67 16.58
C TYR A 76 14.52 -27.11 17.78
N ARG A 77 14.23 -25.87 18.20
CA ARG A 77 14.90 -25.23 19.34
C ARG A 77 14.43 -25.75 20.70
N HIS A 78 13.13 -26.01 20.87
CA HIS A 78 12.53 -26.31 22.17
C HIS A 78 12.07 -27.77 22.32
N GLY A 79 12.23 -28.58 21.28
CA GLY A 79 11.88 -30.01 21.22
C GLY A 79 10.40 -30.29 21.00
N ARG A 80 9.53 -29.67 21.81
CA ARG A 80 8.07 -29.86 21.78
C ARG A 80 7.35 -28.52 21.82
N LEU A 81 6.12 -28.46 21.28
CA LEU A 81 5.32 -27.24 21.21
C LEU A 81 4.00 -27.32 22.00
N ASP A 82 3.68 -28.48 22.58
CA ASP A 82 2.47 -28.66 23.38
C ASP A 82 2.58 -28.10 24.80
N LEU A 83 3.71 -27.46 25.12
CA LEU A 83 3.92 -26.64 26.32
C LEU A 83 4.31 -25.22 25.88
N PRO A 84 4.08 -24.18 26.70
CA PRO A 84 4.48 -22.82 26.38
C PRO A 84 5.99 -22.72 26.11
N VAL A 85 6.35 -22.21 24.92
CA VAL A 85 7.74 -21.92 24.53
C VAL A 85 7.90 -20.44 24.20
N PRO A 86 9.08 -19.83 24.39
CA PRO A 86 9.31 -18.43 24.01
C PRO A 86 9.06 -18.17 22.52
N ALA A 87 8.24 -17.16 22.21
CA ALA A 87 7.86 -16.79 20.85
C ALA A 87 8.62 -15.56 20.32
N ASN A 88 8.95 -14.61 21.20
CA ASN A 88 9.62 -13.35 20.87
C ASN A 88 10.55 -12.88 22.02
N GLU A 89 11.19 -11.73 21.84
CA GLU A 89 12.09 -11.12 22.83
C GLU A 89 11.34 -10.31 23.91
N ASP A 90 10.05 -10.01 23.67
CA ASP A 90 9.19 -9.21 24.54
C ASP A 90 8.56 -10.03 25.70
N GLY A 91 8.87 -11.33 25.79
CA GLY A 91 8.39 -12.23 26.84
C GLY A 91 7.16 -13.07 26.48
N GLY A 92 6.65 -12.96 25.25
CA GLY A 92 5.50 -13.73 24.77
C GLY A 92 5.81 -15.21 24.56
N THR A 93 4.77 -16.04 24.69
CA THR A 93 4.89 -17.51 24.56
C THR A 93 3.99 -18.06 23.46
N LEU A 94 4.35 -19.22 22.91
CA LEU A 94 3.55 -19.99 21.97
C LEU A 94 3.32 -21.40 22.52
N GLN A 95 2.09 -21.91 22.41
CA GLN A 95 1.76 -23.31 22.67
C GLN A 95 0.81 -23.84 21.58
N VAL A 96 1.03 -25.08 21.15
CA VAL A 96 0.10 -25.83 20.29
C VAL A 96 -0.84 -26.63 21.18
N GLU A 97 -2.13 -26.36 21.07
CA GLU A 97 -3.15 -26.99 21.90
C GLU A 97 -3.69 -28.28 21.28
N LEU A 98 -3.66 -29.37 22.06
CA LEU A 98 -4.00 -30.73 21.62
C LEU A 98 -5.31 -31.27 22.22
N ASN A 99 -5.69 -30.84 23.42
CA ASN A 99 -6.66 -31.54 24.29
C ASN A 99 -7.95 -30.75 24.53
N HIS A 100 -7.94 -29.43 24.34
CA HIS A 100 -9.10 -28.56 24.56
C HIS A 100 -10.18 -28.61 23.46
N THR A 101 -10.57 -29.83 23.06
CA THR A 101 -11.57 -30.08 22.01
C THR A 101 -12.94 -30.49 22.54
N ASP A 102 -13.19 -30.48 23.86
CA ASP A 102 -14.47 -30.92 24.42
C ASP A 102 -15.63 -30.02 23.91
N PRO A 103 -16.55 -30.54 23.08
CA PRO A 103 -17.66 -29.75 22.53
C PRO A 103 -18.77 -29.49 23.56
N SER A 104 -18.67 -30.03 24.79
CA SER A 104 -19.66 -29.83 25.85
C SER A 104 -19.82 -28.36 26.25
N VAL A 105 -18.75 -27.57 26.12
CA VAL A 105 -18.73 -26.12 26.39
C VAL A 105 -19.51 -25.28 25.36
N LEU A 106 -19.84 -25.86 24.20
CA LEU A 106 -20.62 -25.19 23.15
C LEU A 106 -22.13 -25.52 23.25
N PRO A 107 -23.02 -24.59 22.86
CA PRO A 107 -24.45 -24.85 22.76
C PRO A 107 -24.75 -25.99 21.78
N ALA A 108 -25.86 -26.72 21.97
CA ALA A 108 -26.20 -27.90 21.17
C ALA A 108 -26.20 -27.66 19.65
N GLY A 109 -26.59 -26.47 19.18
CA GLY A 109 -26.58 -26.09 17.77
C GLY A 109 -25.18 -25.88 17.15
N PHE A 110 -24.13 -25.85 17.96
CA PHE A 110 -22.73 -25.68 17.55
C PHE A 110 -21.90 -26.97 17.68
N ARG A 111 -22.50 -28.10 18.07
CA ARG A 111 -21.79 -29.37 18.35
C ARG A 111 -21.57 -30.25 17.11
N ASN A 112 -21.24 -29.65 15.97
CA ASN A 112 -20.90 -30.38 14.74
C ASN A 112 -19.37 -30.40 14.53
N ASP A 113 -18.86 -31.31 13.69
CA ASP A 113 -17.42 -31.53 13.49
C ASP A 113 -16.73 -30.50 12.54
N ALA A 114 -17.11 -29.22 12.66
CA ALA A 114 -16.51 -28.15 11.88
C ALA A 114 -15.23 -27.63 12.55
N ASN A 115 -14.21 -27.29 11.75
CA ASN A 115 -12.94 -26.78 12.26
C ASN A 115 -13.10 -25.51 13.13
N ASP A 116 -13.99 -24.60 12.71
CA ASP A 116 -14.42 -23.42 13.50
C ASP A 116 -14.80 -23.78 14.94
N HIS A 117 -15.54 -24.88 15.13
CA HIS A 117 -16.00 -25.27 16.46
C HIS A 117 -14.86 -25.78 17.33
N ARG A 118 -13.85 -26.42 16.74
CA ARG A 118 -12.66 -26.86 17.47
C ARG A 118 -11.82 -25.66 17.93
N ILE A 119 -11.74 -24.60 17.12
CA ILE A 119 -11.09 -23.34 17.50
C ILE A 119 -11.87 -22.64 18.62
N LEU A 120 -13.21 -22.57 18.50
CA LEU A 120 -14.07 -21.99 19.54
C LEU A 120 -14.02 -22.78 20.86
N ALA A 121 -14.08 -24.12 20.79
CA ALA A 121 -13.99 -24.98 21.96
C ALA A 121 -12.63 -24.82 22.67
N CYS A 122 -11.54 -24.73 21.91
CA CYS A 122 -10.21 -24.45 22.46
C CYS A 122 -10.23 -23.15 23.29
N ALA A 123 -10.71 -22.04 22.70
CA ALA A 123 -10.74 -20.76 23.39
C ALA A 123 -11.68 -20.72 24.61
N LEU A 124 -12.84 -21.38 24.53
CA LEU A 124 -13.76 -21.45 25.65
C LEU A 124 -13.24 -22.29 26.81
N ASN A 125 -12.50 -23.37 26.53
CA ASN A 125 -11.89 -24.18 27.58
C ASN A 125 -10.81 -23.42 28.35
N PHE A 126 -9.89 -22.72 27.65
CA PHE A 126 -8.92 -21.84 28.32
C PHE A 126 -9.61 -20.78 29.19
N ARG A 127 -10.73 -20.24 28.72
CA ARG A 127 -11.51 -19.29 29.52
C ARG A 127 -12.17 -19.95 30.74
N ALA A 128 -12.68 -21.18 30.61
CA ALA A 128 -13.25 -21.95 31.71
C ALA A 128 -12.19 -22.28 32.78
N GLU A 129 -10.93 -22.42 32.38
CA GLU A 129 -9.76 -22.59 33.26
C GLU A 129 -9.30 -21.28 33.91
N GLY A 130 -9.93 -20.15 33.58
CA GLY A 130 -9.70 -18.84 34.21
C GLY A 130 -8.77 -17.90 33.44
N HIS A 131 -8.36 -18.24 32.21
CA HIS A 131 -7.53 -17.37 31.39
C HIS A 131 -8.34 -16.24 30.73
N GLU A 132 -7.79 -15.02 30.72
CA GLU A 132 -8.33 -13.89 29.93
C GLU A 132 -8.10 -14.17 28.44
N THR A 133 -9.06 -14.86 27.82
CA THR A 133 -8.91 -15.44 26.48
C THR A 133 -9.63 -14.62 25.42
N VAL A 134 -8.93 -14.32 24.33
CA VAL A 134 -9.46 -13.63 23.15
C VAL A 134 -9.21 -14.49 21.91
N LEU A 135 -10.24 -14.72 21.10
CA LEU A 135 -10.10 -15.33 19.78
C LEU A 135 -9.63 -14.28 18.78
N VAL A 136 -8.59 -14.58 18.01
CA VAL A 136 -8.09 -13.69 16.97
C VAL A 136 -8.32 -14.32 15.61
N THR A 137 -9.11 -13.66 14.76
CA THR A 137 -9.47 -14.16 13.43
C THR A 137 -9.78 -13.03 12.46
N LYS A 138 -9.49 -13.24 11.17
CA LYS A 138 -9.94 -12.36 10.09
C LYS A 138 -11.31 -12.74 9.51
N ASP A 139 -11.86 -13.89 9.91
CA ASP A 139 -13.15 -14.35 9.41
C ASP A 139 -14.33 -13.75 10.20
N ILE A 140 -15.13 -12.91 9.54
CA ILE A 140 -16.29 -12.23 10.13
C ILE A 140 -17.30 -13.26 10.71
N PRO A 141 -17.73 -14.30 9.95
CA PRO A 141 -18.55 -15.39 10.48
C PRO A 141 -18.04 -15.98 11.79
N LEU A 142 -16.74 -16.28 11.89
CA LEU A 142 -16.18 -16.86 13.11
C LEU A 142 -16.24 -15.90 14.30
N ARG A 143 -16.00 -14.59 14.10
CA ARG A 143 -16.18 -13.57 15.15
C ARG A 143 -17.63 -13.47 15.62
N VAL A 144 -18.59 -13.53 14.70
CA VAL A 144 -20.02 -13.54 15.04
C VAL A 144 -20.39 -14.77 15.88
N LYS A 145 -19.87 -15.95 15.51
CA LYS A 145 -20.06 -17.19 16.30
C LYS A 145 -19.45 -17.08 17.70
N ALA A 146 -18.24 -16.52 17.82
CA ALA A 146 -17.60 -16.28 19.11
C ALA A 146 -18.43 -15.36 20.00
N GLY A 147 -18.94 -14.25 19.45
CA GLY A 147 -19.84 -13.35 20.17
C GLY A 147 -21.13 -14.03 20.64
N ALA A 148 -21.70 -14.93 19.84
CA ALA A 148 -22.90 -15.69 20.20
C ALA A 148 -22.70 -16.65 21.38
N VAL A 149 -21.47 -17.12 21.63
CA VAL A 149 -21.10 -17.95 22.79
C VAL A 149 -20.41 -17.12 23.90
N GLY A 150 -20.45 -15.80 23.78
CA GLY A 150 -19.90 -14.86 24.76
C GLY A 150 -18.37 -14.77 24.78
N LEU A 151 -17.65 -15.39 23.85
CA LEU A 151 -16.19 -15.35 23.72
C LEU A 151 -15.74 -14.02 23.10
N PRO A 152 -14.87 -13.22 23.76
CA PRO A 152 -14.23 -12.07 23.14
C PRO A 152 -13.49 -12.49 21.88
N ALA A 153 -13.77 -11.80 20.77
CA ALA A 153 -13.09 -12.01 19.51
C ALA A 153 -12.61 -10.68 18.94
N ASP A 154 -11.41 -10.69 18.40
CA ASP A 154 -10.76 -9.53 17.81
C ASP A 154 -10.30 -9.82 16.39
N GLU A 155 -10.18 -8.77 15.58
CA GLU A 155 -9.63 -8.87 14.24
C GLU A 155 -8.09 -8.81 14.29
N TYR A 156 -7.44 -9.62 13.46
CA TYR A 156 -5.98 -9.57 13.41
C TYR A 156 -5.48 -8.38 12.60
N HIS A 157 -4.91 -7.41 13.30
CA HIS A 157 -4.28 -6.21 12.75
C HIS A 157 -2.75 -6.41 12.65
N ALA A 158 -2.29 -7.01 11.56
CA ALA A 158 -0.87 -7.27 11.33
C ALA A 158 -0.12 -6.00 10.96
N GLN A 159 0.24 -5.16 11.95
CA GLN A 159 0.82 -3.83 11.70
C GLN A 159 0.15 -3.20 10.48
N ASP A 160 -1.14 -2.88 10.61
CA ASP A 160 -1.74 -1.93 9.68
C ASP A 160 -0.74 -0.79 9.58
N VAL A 161 -0.10 -0.66 8.41
CA VAL A 161 0.74 0.50 8.19
C VAL A 161 -0.22 1.65 8.43
N VAL A 162 0.03 2.42 9.49
CA VAL A 162 -0.81 3.55 9.84
C VAL A 162 -0.70 4.47 8.65
N VAL A 163 -1.71 4.43 7.79
CA VAL A 163 -1.78 5.30 6.63
C VAL A 163 -1.99 6.67 7.22
N THR A 164 -0.96 7.50 7.19
CA THR A 164 -1.01 8.84 7.81
C THR A 164 -1.87 9.78 6.99
N GLY A 165 -2.38 9.33 5.85
CA GLY A 165 -3.05 10.17 4.87
C GLY A 165 -2.07 11.04 4.08
N TYR A 166 -0.78 10.65 4.03
CA TYR A 166 0.25 11.41 3.34
C TYR A 166 -0.11 11.65 1.87
N THR A 167 -0.32 12.91 1.52
CA THR A 167 -0.72 13.34 0.17
C THR A 167 0.46 13.75 -0.70
N GLY A 168 1.65 13.95 -0.12
CA GLY A 168 2.81 14.46 -0.84
C GLY A 168 2.84 15.97 -1.09
N LEU A 169 1.91 16.72 -0.49
CA LEU A 169 1.87 18.18 -0.58
C LEU A 169 1.42 18.78 0.75
N VAL A 170 2.16 19.77 1.25
CA VAL A 170 1.83 20.52 2.47
C VAL A 170 1.79 22.02 2.21
N GLN A 171 1.11 22.76 3.08
CA GLN A 171 1.09 24.23 3.07
C GLN A 171 1.92 24.78 4.24
N VAL A 172 2.66 25.84 3.97
CA VAL A 172 3.51 26.51 4.97
C VAL A 172 3.36 28.01 4.81
N THR A 173 2.96 28.67 5.90
CA THR A 173 3.01 30.13 6.00
C THR A 173 4.44 30.59 6.30
N VAL A 174 5.00 31.45 5.44
CA VAL A 174 6.39 31.93 5.53
C VAL A 174 6.47 33.46 5.47
N ARG A 175 7.69 34.01 5.59
CA ARG A 175 7.91 35.44 5.41
C ARG A 175 8.05 35.76 3.92
N ALA A 176 7.70 36.99 3.54
CA ALA A 176 7.87 37.49 2.17
C ALA A 176 9.33 37.35 1.69
N GLU A 177 10.29 37.59 2.60
CA GLU A 177 11.72 37.45 2.35
C GLU A 177 12.12 36.03 1.94
N ASP A 178 11.47 35.00 2.49
CA ASP A 178 11.73 33.59 2.15
C ASP A 178 11.30 33.30 0.70
N ILE A 179 10.14 33.83 0.29
CA ILE A 179 9.63 33.70 -1.09
C ILE A 179 10.53 34.46 -2.07
N ASP A 180 10.92 35.69 -1.73
CA ASP A 180 11.82 36.48 -2.56
C ASP A 180 13.18 35.80 -2.72
N ALA A 181 13.73 35.22 -1.63
CA ALA A 181 14.96 34.43 -1.67
C ALA A 181 14.80 33.17 -2.53
N MET A 182 13.67 32.48 -2.43
CA MET A 182 13.37 31.29 -3.23
C MET A 182 13.31 31.60 -4.73
N PHE A 183 12.65 32.69 -5.14
CA PHE A 183 12.61 33.09 -6.55
C PHE A 183 13.98 33.57 -7.07
N LYS A 184 14.77 34.23 -6.21
CA LYS A 184 16.11 34.72 -6.58
C LYS A 184 17.14 33.59 -6.71
N ASN A 185 17.15 32.67 -5.76
CA ASN A 185 18.18 31.63 -5.64
C ASN A 185 17.73 30.27 -6.24
N GLY A 186 16.43 30.10 -6.50
CA GLY A 186 15.83 28.82 -6.87
C GLY A 186 15.70 27.83 -5.71
N PHE A 187 16.02 28.25 -4.49
CA PHE A 187 16.06 27.41 -3.29
C PHE A 187 15.92 28.27 -2.03
N VAL A 188 15.31 27.71 -0.98
CA VAL A 188 15.20 28.34 0.33
C VAL A 188 15.34 27.31 1.45
N SER A 189 16.03 27.68 2.53
CA SER A 189 16.06 26.94 3.78
C SER A 189 15.24 27.71 4.79
N LEU A 190 14.17 27.10 5.31
CA LEU A 190 13.37 27.69 6.36
C LEU A 190 14.04 27.47 7.74
N PRO A 191 13.72 28.30 8.74
CA PRO A 191 14.13 28.06 10.13
C PRO A 191 13.73 26.67 10.63
N GLU A 192 14.50 26.09 11.57
CA GLU A 192 14.21 24.77 12.16
C GLU A 192 12.85 24.71 12.88
N ASP A 193 12.37 25.85 13.38
CA ASP A 193 11.07 26.00 14.03
C ASP A 193 9.92 26.31 13.06
N ALA A 194 10.16 26.27 11.75
CA ALA A 194 9.09 26.41 10.77
C ALA A 194 8.14 25.20 10.82
N ILE A 195 6.84 25.48 10.85
CA ILE A 195 5.78 24.47 10.99
C ILE A 195 4.84 24.59 9.79
N THR A 196 4.35 23.46 9.29
CA THR A 196 3.26 23.40 8.32
C THR A 196 1.95 23.88 8.93
N ASP A 197 0.98 24.20 8.08
CA ASP A 197 -0.37 24.58 8.54
C ASP A 197 -1.07 23.44 9.32
N ASP A 198 -0.63 22.20 9.13
CA ASP A 198 -1.11 20.99 9.82
C ASP A 198 -0.34 20.68 11.14
N GLY A 199 0.65 21.50 11.51
CA GLY A 199 1.35 21.39 12.79
C GLY A 199 2.61 20.51 12.79
N GLU A 200 3.14 20.13 11.63
CA GLU A 200 4.37 19.34 11.49
C GLU A 200 5.59 20.24 11.26
N TYR A 201 6.77 19.87 11.76
CA TYR A 201 7.99 20.62 11.45
C TYR A 201 8.37 20.44 9.98
N VAL A 202 8.69 21.55 9.30
CA VAL A 202 9.14 21.52 7.91
C VAL A 202 10.43 20.70 7.75
N ALA A 203 11.29 20.71 8.76
CA ALA A 203 12.53 19.93 8.78
C ALA A 203 12.31 18.41 8.77
N ASP A 204 11.15 17.95 9.26
CA ASP A 204 10.78 16.53 9.34
C ASP A 204 10.00 16.04 8.10
N LEU A 205 9.72 16.95 7.15
CA LEU A 205 8.98 16.59 5.94
C LEU A 205 9.76 15.56 5.12
N PRO A 206 9.08 14.55 4.55
CA PRO A 206 9.72 13.58 3.68
C PRO A 206 10.41 14.26 2.49
N VAL A 207 11.54 13.69 2.06
CA VAL A 207 12.18 14.01 0.79
C VAL A 207 11.14 13.92 -0.34
N HIS A 208 11.24 14.84 -1.31
CA HIS A 208 10.32 15.01 -2.44
C HIS A 208 8.91 15.49 -2.09
N CYS A 209 8.60 15.78 -0.83
CA CYS A 209 7.33 16.40 -0.48
C CYS A 209 7.21 17.77 -1.18
N GLY A 210 6.08 18.02 -1.84
CA GLY A 210 5.73 19.34 -2.32
C GLY A 210 5.44 20.27 -1.14
N VAL A 211 5.84 21.52 -1.27
CA VAL A 211 5.61 22.58 -0.28
C VAL A 211 5.00 23.78 -0.98
N GLN A 212 3.80 24.18 -0.59
CA GLN A 212 3.17 25.41 -1.02
C GLN A 212 3.45 26.49 0.03
N LEU A 213 4.29 27.46 -0.34
CA LEU A 213 4.68 28.57 0.53
C LEU A 213 3.74 29.75 0.29
N ALA A 214 3.24 30.34 1.37
CA ALA A 214 2.38 31.54 1.31
C ALA A 214 2.89 32.63 2.25
N ALA A 215 2.93 33.88 1.76
CA ALA A 215 3.25 35.07 2.55
C ALA A 215 2.33 36.24 2.13
N GLY A 216 1.20 36.40 2.81
CA GLY A 216 0.21 37.41 2.46
C GLY A 216 -0.35 37.20 1.05
N THR A 217 0.03 38.06 0.09
CA THR A 217 -0.39 37.94 -1.33
C THR A 217 0.62 37.20 -2.20
N GLN A 218 1.83 36.92 -1.69
CA GLN A 218 2.86 36.16 -2.40
C GLN A 218 2.67 34.66 -2.15
N SER A 219 2.97 33.86 -3.18
CA SER A 219 3.05 32.41 -3.04
C SER A 219 4.15 31.83 -3.92
N ALA A 220 4.70 30.70 -3.49
CA ALA A 220 5.64 29.90 -4.26
C ALA A 220 5.31 28.41 -4.09
N LEU A 221 5.77 27.62 -5.04
CA LEU A 221 5.67 26.17 -4.99
C LEU A 221 7.08 25.59 -5.00
N GLY A 222 7.35 24.65 -4.11
CA GLY A 222 8.64 24.01 -4.01
C GLY A 222 8.58 22.54 -3.68
N ARG A 223 9.74 21.91 -3.64
CA ARG A 223 9.92 20.49 -3.32
C ARG A 223 11.05 20.34 -2.30
N MET A 224 10.82 19.53 -1.27
CA MET A 224 11.82 19.14 -0.29
C MET A 224 12.94 18.33 -0.94
N MET A 225 14.19 18.73 -0.73
CA MET A 225 15.37 18.05 -1.28
C MET A 225 16.02 17.10 -0.27
N PRO A 226 16.76 16.05 -0.70
CA PRO A 226 17.40 15.08 0.20
C PRO A 226 18.34 15.71 1.24
N GLY A 227 19.08 16.76 0.86
CA GLY A 227 19.98 17.50 1.75
C GLY A 227 19.29 18.53 2.64
N GLY A 228 17.96 18.56 2.67
CA GLY A 228 17.16 19.58 3.32
C GLY A 228 16.91 20.81 2.44
N GLY A 229 16.00 21.67 2.92
CA GLY A 229 15.52 22.85 2.22
C GLY A 229 14.65 22.56 1.00
N ILE A 230 14.14 23.64 0.42
CA ILE A 230 13.05 23.62 -0.55
C ILE A 230 13.53 24.20 -1.87
N GLN A 231 13.54 23.38 -2.92
CA GLN A 231 13.84 23.82 -4.27
C GLN A 231 12.59 24.40 -4.95
N LEU A 232 12.75 25.48 -5.72
CA LEU A 232 11.67 26.10 -6.47
C LEU A 232 11.16 25.20 -7.60
N VAL A 233 9.87 24.90 -7.58
CA VAL A 233 9.15 24.27 -8.69
C VAL A 233 8.59 25.37 -9.57
N ARG A 234 9.18 25.54 -10.75
CA ARG A 234 8.78 26.59 -11.69
C ARG A 234 7.42 26.27 -12.32
N GLY A 235 6.55 27.29 -12.41
CA GLY A 235 5.20 27.15 -12.93
C GLY A 235 5.09 26.99 -14.45
N ASP A 236 6.20 27.18 -15.17
CA ASP A 236 6.30 27.03 -16.63
C ASP A 236 6.80 25.65 -17.07
N LYS A 237 7.10 24.74 -16.13
CA LYS A 237 7.43 23.35 -16.46
C LYS A 237 6.27 22.69 -17.22
N GLU A 238 6.62 22.05 -18.33
CA GLU A 238 5.74 21.25 -19.15
C GLU A 238 6.41 19.93 -19.50
N ALA A 239 5.61 18.89 -19.70
CA ALA A 239 6.05 17.62 -20.27
C ALA A 239 5.28 17.42 -21.57
N PHE A 240 5.98 17.38 -22.70
CA PHE A 240 5.41 17.17 -24.02
C PHE A 240 4.21 18.08 -24.32
N GLY A 241 4.35 19.37 -24.00
CA GLY A 241 3.31 20.40 -24.14
C GLY A 241 2.22 20.42 -23.06
N LEU A 242 2.20 19.45 -22.13
CA LEU A 242 1.25 19.40 -21.03
C LEU A 242 1.77 20.21 -19.82
N ARG A 243 0.96 21.16 -19.35
CA ARG A 243 1.24 22.00 -18.17
C ARG A 243 0.36 21.65 -16.97
N GLY A 244 0.95 21.71 -15.78
CA GLY A 244 0.22 21.52 -14.52
C GLY A 244 -0.67 22.71 -14.20
N ARG A 245 -1.97 22.46 -14.04
CA ARG A 245 -2.97 23.51 -13.73
C ARG A 245 -3.16 23.74 -12.24
N SER A 246 -2.88 22.72 -11.44
CA SER A 246 -2.90 22.79 -9.98
C SER A 246 -1.50 22.68 -9.38
N ALA A 247 -1.35 22.95 -8.08
CA ALA A 247 -0.08 22.78 -7.38
C ALA A 247 0.37 21.31 -7.42
N GLU A 248 -0.54 20.38 -7.18
CA GLU A 248 -0.27 18.94 -7.18
C GLU A 248 0.20 18.46 -8.56
N GLN A 249 -0.41 18.94 -9.65
CA GLN A 249 0.03 18.58 -11.01
C GLN A 249 1.40 19.17 -11.37
N ARG A 250 1.72 20.38 -10.88
CA ARG A 250 3.04 20.99 -11.09
C ARG A 250 4.13 20.25 -10.31
N ILE A 251 3.85 19.85 -9.07
CA ILE A 251 4.72 18.94 -8.31
C ILE A 251 4.85 17.61 -9.04
N ALA A 252 3.74 17.04 -9.54
CA ALA A 252 3.79 15.78 -10.28
C ALA A 252 4.69 15.88 -11.52
N LEU A 253 4.56 16.93 -12.33
CA LEU A 253 5.43 17.17 -13.48
C LEU A 253 6.89 17.35 -13.06
N ASP A 254 7.14 18.10 -11.99
CA ASP A 254 8.49 18.27 -11.44
C ASP A 254 9.15 16.93 -11.10
N LEU A 255 8.43 16.05 -10.39
CA LEU A 255 8.87 14.71 -10.02
C LEU A 255 9.03 13.77 -11.22
N LEU A 256 8.12 13.84 -12.18
CA LEU A 256 8.12 13.01 -13.39
C LEU A 256 9.23 13.38 -14.38
N LEU A 257 9.69 14.64 -14.35
CA LEU A 257 10.78 15.12 -15.20
C LEU A 257 12.16 15.02 -14.53
N ASP A 258 12.19 14.69 -13.24
CA ASP A 258 13.41 14.44 -12.49
C ASP A 258 13.84 12.98 -12.63
N ASP A 259 15.03 12.75 -13.19
CA ASP A 259 15.57 11.40 -13.44
C ASP A 259 16.13 10.73 -12.18
N GLU A 260 16.40 11.50 -11.11
CA GLU A 260 16.87 10.92 -9.84
C GLU A 260 15.75 10.16 -9.10
N VAL A 261 14.49 10.47 -9.43
CA VAL A 261 13.31 9.82 -8.84
C VAL A 261 12.89 8.58 -9.64
N GLY A 262 13.38 7.42 -9.23
CA GLY A 262 13.13 6.15 -9.91
C GLY A 262 11.69 5.62 -9.80
N ILE A 263 10.97 5.93 -8.72
CA ILE A 263 9.60 5.47 -8.46
C ILE A 263 8.71 6.67 -8.12
N VAL A 264 7.76 6.98 -8.99
CA VAL A 264 6.78 8.06 -8.77
C VAL A 264 5.40 7.46 -8.56
N SER A 265 4.76 7.77 -7.44
CA SER A 265 3.38 7.38 -7.17
C SER A 265 2.44 8.57 -7.35
N LEU A 266 1.52 8.47 -8.31
CA LEU A 266 0.48 9.45 -8.58
C LEU A 266 -0.86 8.92 -8.08
N GLY A 267 -1.31 9.43 -6.93
CA GLY A 267 -2.64 9.15 -6.40
C GLY A 267 -3.67 10.17 -6.89
N GLY A 268 -4.95 9.87 -6.76
CA GLY A 268 -6.02 10.85 -6.96
C GLY A 268 -7.25 10.26 -7.65
N ARG A 269 -8.35 11.02 -7.64
CA ARG A 269 -9.63 10.56 -8.20
C ARG A 269 -9.57 10.39 -9.72
N ALA A 270 -10.52 9.65 -10.30
CA ALA A 270 -10.67 9.60 -11.75
C ALA A 270 -10.87 11.01 -12.36
N GLY A 271 -10.09 11.34 -13.40
CA GLY A 271 -10.17 12.64 -14.08
C GLY A 271 -9.25 13.75 -13.55
N THR A 272 -8.36 13.44 -12.60
CA THR A 272 -7.34 14.40 -12.09
C THR A 272 -6.10 14.52 -13.00
N GLY A 273 -6.03 13.74 -14.08
CA GLY A 273 -4.97 13.82 -15.11
C GLY A 273 -3.77 12.90 -14.91
N LYS A 274 -3.82 11.95 -13.94
CA LYS A 274 -2.69 11.03 -13.62
C LYS A 274 -2.07 10.36 -14.85
N SER A 275 -2.90 9.68 -15.67
CA SER A 275 -2.42 8.93 -16.84
C SER A 275 -1.87 9.86 -17.93
N ALA A 276 -2.50 11.03 -18.14
CA ALA A 276 -2.01 12.04 -19.08
C ALA A 276 -0.63 12.57 -18.66
N LEU A 277 -0.45 12.93 -17.39
CA LEU A 277 0.84 13.38 -16.85
C LEU A 277 1.92 12.32 -17.03
N ALA A 278 1.63 11.07 -16.66
CA ALA A 278 2.58 9.96 -16.78
C ALA A 278 2.96 9.68 -18.25
N LEU A 279 1.98 9.68 -19.17
CA LEU A 279 2.22 9.45 -20.59
C LEU A 279 3.01 10.59 -21.24
N CYS A 280 2.65 11.85 -20.97
CA CYS A 280 3.39 13.00 -21.48
C CYS A 280 4.83 13.04 -20.97
N ALA A 281 5.06 12.75 -19.68
CA ALA A 281 6.42 12.63 -19.14
C ALA A 281 7.21 11.47 -19.77
N GLY A 282 6.54 10.34 -20.02
CA GLY A 282 7.15 9.22 -20.74
C GLY A 282 7.53 9.59 -22.17
N LEU A 283 6.68 10.34 -22.87
CA LEU A 283 6.97 10.81 -24.23
C LEU A 283 8.11 11.80 -24.26
N GLU A 284 8.15 12.77 -23.34
CA GLU A 284 9.28 13.67 -23.16
C GLU A 284 10.59 12.87 -22.97
N ALA A 285 10.55 11.85 -22.10
CA ALA A 285 11.72 11.04 -21.79
C ALA A 285 12.20 10.16 -22.96
N VAL A 286 11.30 9.76 -23.87
CA VAL A 286 11.62 8.91 -25.03
C VAL A 286 11.93 9.71 -26.29
N LEU A 287 11.11 10.70 -26.63
CA LEU A 287 11.20 11.45 -27.89
C LEU A 287 12.08 12.70 -27.77
N GLU A 288 11.93 13.49 -26.72
CA GLU A 288 12.64 14.78 -26.58
C GLU A 288 14.02 14.60 -25.95
N HIS A 289 14.12 13.74 -24.93
CA HIS A 289 15.38 13.53 -24.21
C HIS A 289 16.15 12.27 -24.62
N GLY A 290 15.49 11.31 -25.29
CA GLY A 290 16.11 10.05 -25.70
C GLY A 290 16.71 9.21 -24.56
N ARG A 291 16.22 9.40 -23.33
CA ARG A 291 16.74 8.71 -22.12
C ARG A 291 16.24 7.28 -22.01
N HIS A 292 15.00 7.06 -22.43
CA HIS A 292 14.39 5.74 -22.48
C HIS A 292 14.10 5.39 -23.94
N ARG A 293 14.16 4.10 -24.26
CA ARG A 293 13.88 3.61 -25.61
C ARG A 293 12.39 3.48 -25.89
N LYS A 294 11.60 3.20 -24.85
CA LYS A 294 10.16 2.97 -24.96
C LYS A 294 9.41 3.22 -23.66
N ILE A 295 8.13 3.46 -23.80
CA ILE A 295 7.14 3.50 -22.73
C ILE A 295 6.46 2.12 -22.65
N VAL A 296 6.38 1.55 -21.45
CA VAL A 296 5.69 0.28 -21.21
C VAL A 296 4.58 0.49 -20.19
N VAL A 297 3.33 0.32 -20.61
CA VAL A 297 2.16 0.47 -19.75
C VAL A 297 1.65 -0.91 -19.35
N PHE A 298 1.67 -1.19 -18.05
CA PHE A 298 1.02 -2.37 -17.48
C PHE A 298 -0.34 -1.99 -16.91
N ARG A 299 -1.38 -2.73 -17.31
CA ARG A 299 -2.70 -2.66 -16.69
C ARG A 299 -3.13 -4.01 -16.13
N PRO A 300 -3.77 -4.06 -14.96
CA PRO A 300 -4.40 -5.28 -14.46
C PRO A 300 -5.69 -5.58 -15.23
N LEU A 301 -5.94 -6.87 -15.45
CA LEU A 301 -7.12 -7.35 -16.14
C LEU A 301 -8.28 -7.49 -15.13
N TYR A 302 -9.20 -6.54 -15.13
CA TYR A 302 -10.50 -6.69 -14.48
C TYR A 302 -11.61 -6.63 -15.52
N ALA A 303 -12.52 -7.59 -15.45
CA ALA A 303 -13.74 -7.52 -16.23
C ALA A 303 -14.67 -6.50 -15.59
N VAL A 304 -15.02 -5.46 -16.34
CA VAL A 304 -16.02 -4.48 -15.94
C VAL A 304 -17.40 -5.17 -15.91
N GLY A 305 -18.16 -4.99 -14.83
CA GLY A 305 -19.57 -5.41 -14.77
C GLY A 305 -19.83 -6.87 -14.37
N GLY A 306 -18.94 -7.51 -13.59
CA GLY A 306 -19.21 -8.84 -13.02
C GLY A 306 -19.20 -9.99 -14.03
N GLN A 307 -18.74 -9.76 -15.26
CA GLN A 307 -18.46 -10.84 -16.19
C GLN A 307 -17.21 -11.58 -15.73
N ASN A 308 -17.26 -12.90 -15.58
CA ASN A 308 -16.02 -13.67 -15.54
C ASN A 308 -15.35 -13.50 -16.91
N LEU A 309 -14.12 -12.96 -16.96
CA LEU A 309 -13.30 -12.85 -18.19
C LEU A 309 -12.99 -14.22 -18.83
N GLY A 310 -13.51 -15.31 -18.26
CA GLY A 310 -13.53 -16.62 -18.90
C GLY A 310 -14.23 -16.52 -20.25
N TYR A 311 -13.44 -16.72 -21.30
CA TYR A 311 -13.86 -16.83 -22.71
C TYR A 311 -14.17 -15.52 -23.46
N LEU A 312 -13.27 -14.54 -23.44
CA LEU A 312 -13.02 -13.84 -24.72
C LEU A 312 -12.21 -14.79 -25.62
N PRO A 313 -12.72 -15.22 -26.79
CA PRO A 313 -11.91 -15.95 -27.76
C PRO A 313 -10.86 -15.00 -28.36
N GLY A 314 -9.62 -15.45 -28.48
CA GLY A 314 -8.53 -14.66 -29.07
C GLY A 314 -7.21 -14.75 -28.30
N SER A 315 -6.15 -14.22 -28.91
CA SER A 315 -4.83 -14.04 -28.30
C SER A 315 -4.88 -13.07 -27.10
N GLU A 316 -3.88 -13.09 -26.21
CA GLU A 316 -3.81 -12.13 -25.10
C GLU A 316 -3.83 -10.68 -25.58
N THR A 317 -3.26 -10.41 -26.76
CA THR A 317 -3.26 -9.10 -27.43
C THR A 317 -4.67 -8.68 -27.86
N GLU A 318 -5.47 -9.59 -28.43
CA GLU A 318 -6.86 -9.30 -28.84
C GLU A 318 -7.76 -9.02 -27.63
N LYS A 319 -7.50 -9.68 -26.50
CA LYS A 319 -8.19 -9.39 -25.23
C LYS A 319 -7.81 -8.03 -24.68
N MET A 320 -6.56 -7.60 -24.81
CA MET A 320 -6.12 -6.29 -24.32
C MET A 320 -6.58 -5.13 -25.19
N ASN A 321 -7.06 -5.37 -26.41
CA ASN A 321 -7.32 -4.34 -27.39
C ASN A 321 -8.19 -3.19 -26.84
N PRO A 322 -9.34 -3.42 -26.16
CA PRO A 322 -10.15 -2.33 -25.60
C PRO A 322 -9.43 -1.50 -24.53
N TRP A 323 -8.54 -2.11 -23.74
CA TRP A 323 -7.78 -1.42 -22.70
C TRP A 323 -6.58 -0.67 -23.26
N ALA A 324 -5.94 -1.21 -24.29
CA ALA A 324 -4.91 -0.53 -25.05
C ALA A 324 -5.48 0.70 -25.77
N GLN A 325 -6.70 0.59 -26.34
CA GLN A 325 -7.40 1.73 -26.95
C GLN A 325 -7.53 2.91 -25.98
N ALA A 326 -7.90 2.71 -24.71
CA ALA A 326 -8.02 3.82 -23.75
C ALA A 326 -6.70 4.60 -23.53
N VAL A 327 -5.54 3.92 -23.62
CA VAL A 327 -4.22 4.58 -23.54
C VAL A 327 -3.97 5.38 -24.81
N TYR A 328 -4.25 4.81 -25.98
CA TYR A 328 -4.11 5.49 -27.26
C TYR A 328 -5.08 6.68 -27.40
N ASP A 329 -6.34 6.55 -26.99
CA ASP A 329 -7.34 7.63 -26.96
C ASP A 329 -6.86 8.81 -26.12
N THR A 330 -6.21 8.52 -24.98
CA THR A 330 -5.62 9.55 -24.12
C THR A 330 -4.50 10.29 -24.87
N LEU A 331 -3.66 9.57 -25.61
CA LEU A 331 -2.59 10.16 -26.41
C LEU A 331 -3.12 10.97 -27.59
N GLU A 332 -4.13 10.51 -28.31
CA GLU A 332 -4.74 11.24 -29.43
C GLU A 332 -5.26 12.62 -29.00
N GLY A 333 -5.71 12.76 -27.75
CA GLY A 333 -6.11 14.05 -27.18
C GLY A 333 -4.96 14.96 -26.74
N LEU A 334 -3.73 14.44 -26.66
CA LEU A 334 -2.56 15.13 -26.09
C LEU A 334 -1.48 15.44 -27.14
N VAL A 335 -1.37 14.64 -28.20
CA VAL A 335 -0.29 14.75 -29.19
C VAL A 335 -0.82 14.94 -30.60
N SER A 336 0.03 15.49 -31.48
CA SER A 336 -0.33 15.65 -32.90
C SER A 336 -0.39 14.30 -33.63
N PRO A 337 -1.18 14.17 -34.73
CA PRO A 337 -1.27 12.94 -35.51
C PRO A 337 0.10 12.41 -36.00
N ASN A 338 1.01 13.31 -36.39
CA ASN A 338 2.35 12.92 -36.85
C ASN A 338 3.16 12.24 -35.74
N VAL A 339 3.04 12.72 -34.50
CA VAL A 339 3.70 12.10 -33.33
C VAL A 339 3.09 10.73 -33.05
N MET A 340 1.77 10.59 -33.19
CA MET A 340 1.09 9.31 -33.01
C MET A 340 1.57 8.26 -34.03
N GLU A 341 1.71 8.65 -35.30
CA GLU A 341 2.29 7.79 -36.34
C GLU A 341 3.74 7.40 -36.02
N GLU A 342 4.54 8.32 -35.48
CA GLU A 342 5.91 8.04 -35.05
C GLU A 342 5.96 7.02 -33.90
N ILE A 343 5.12 7.19 -32.87
CA ILE A 343 5.01 6.28 -31.73
C ILE A 343 4.70 4.86 -32.21
N GLN A 344 3.73 4.72 -33.13
CA GLN A 344 3.32 3.42 -33.68
C GLN A 344 4.37 2.82 -34.60
N SER A 345 4.93 3.59 -35.54
CA SER A 345 5.90 3.08 -36.51
C SER A 345 7.22 2.61 -35.90
N ARG A 346 7.56 3.11 -34.71
CA ARG A 346 8.79 2.77 -33.99
C ARG A 346 8.56 1.86 -32.78
N ASP A 347 7.34 1.36 -32.57
CA ASP A 347 6.97 0.55 -31.40
C ASP A 347 7.41 1.17 -30.06
N MET A 348 7.28 2.50 -29.94
CA MET A 348 7.75 3.26 -28.77
C MET A 348 6.84 3.14 -27.55
N LEU A 349 5.60 2.66 -27.74
CA LEU A 349 4.63 2.44 -26.68
C LEU A 349 4.10 1.01 -26.73
N GLU A 350 4.21 0.30 -25.61
CA GLU A 350 3.71 -1.06 -25.47
C GLU A 350 2.70 -1.10 -24.31
N VAL A 351 1.48 -1.56 -24.56
CA VAL A 351 0.47 -1.77 -23.51
C VAL A 351 0.31 -3.27 -23.27
N LEU A 352 0.58 -3.72 -22.04
CA LEU A 352 0.64 -5.12 -21.66
C LEU A 352 -0.23 -5.44 -20.44
N PRO A 353 -0.73 -6.67 -20.34
CA PRO A 353 -1.31 -7.15 -19.10
C PRO A 353 -0.22 -7.31 -18.03
N LEU A 354 -0.56 -7.03 -16.78
CA LEU A 354 0.40 -7.11 -15.67
C LEU A 354 1.02 -8.51 -15.51
N THR A 355 0.34 -9.57 -15.95
CA THR A 355 0.85 -10.96 -15.91
C THR A 355 2.17 -11.14 -16.69
N HIS A 356 2.41 -10.32 -17.71
CA HIS A 356 3.60 -10.40 -18.57
C HIS A 356 4.87 -9.88 -17.92
N ILE A 357 4.79 -9.25 -16.74
CA ILE A 357 5.98 -8.74 -16.06
C ILE A 357 6.86 -9.86 -15.48
N ARG A 358 6.27 -11.03 -15.21
CA ARG A 358 7.00 -12.15 -14.62
C ARG A 358 8.02 -12.70 -15.62
N GLY A 359 9.30 -12.68 -15.23
CA GLY A 359 10.39 -13.18 -16.07
C GLY A 359 10.95 -12.16 -17.06
N ARG A 360 10.48 -10.91 -17.04
CA ARG A 360 11.08 -9.79 -17.79
C ARG A 360 12.03 -9.00 -16.90
N SER A 361 13.03 -8.37 -17.52
CA SER A 361 13.80 -7.28 -16.93
C SER A 361 13.59 -6.04 -17.80
N LEU A 362 13.11 -4.95 -17.20
CA LEU A 362 12.73 -3.74 -17.90
C LEU A 362 13.91 -2.76 -17.86
N HIS A 363 14.76 -2.77 -18.88
CA HIS A 363 15.90 -1.86 -19.03
C HIS A 363 15.55 -0.74 -20.03
N ASP A 364 16.16 0.44 -19.86
CA ASP A 364 15.99 1.58 -20.75
C ASP A 364 14.50 1.92 -21.03
N SER A 365 13.63 1.75 -20.03
CA SER A 365 12.18 1.81 -20.21
C SER A 365 11.51 2.77 -19.22
N PHE A 366 10.58 3.58 -19.72
CA PHE A 366 9.67 4.37 -18.88
C PHE A 366 8.43 3.54 -18.60
N VAL A 367 8.31 3.01 -17.39
CA VAL A 367 7.25 2.05 -17.04
C VAL A 367 6.09 2.79 -16.38
N ILE A 368 4.87 2.52 -16.82
CA ILE A 368 3.65 3.01 -16.17
C ILE A 368 2.87 1.79 -15.70
N VAL A 369 2.50 1.76 -14.42
CA VAL A 369 1.63 0.74 -13.84
C VAL A 369 0.34 1.43 -13.47
N ASP A 370 -0.68 1.20 -14.28
CA ASP A 370 -1.96 1.89 -14.16
C ASP A 370 -2.96 1.06 -13.36
N GLU A 371 -3.89 1.76 -12.70
CA GLU A 371 -4.86 1.18 -11.74
C GLU A 371 -4.20 0.41 -10.58
N ALA A 372 -3.07 0.91 -10.07
CA ALA A 372 -2.27 0.21 -9.06
C ALA A 372 -2.99 0.00 -7.71
N GLN A 373 -4.10 0.69 -7.44
CA GLN A 373 -4.93 0.48 -6.23
C GLN A 373 -5.51 -0.93 -6.13
N SER A 374 -5.65 -1.60 -7.26
CA SER A 374 -6.23 -2.92 -7.38
C SER A 374 -5.23 -4.06 -7.08
N LEU A 375 -3.94 -3.70 -6.98
CA LEU A 375 -2.83 -4.63 -6.85
C LEU A 375 -2.47 -4.90 -5.38
N GLU A 376 -2.27 -6.17 -5.08
CA GLU A 376 -1.70 -6.59 -3.81
C GLU A 376 -0.23 -6.19 -3.68
N ARG A 377 0.25 -6.00 -2.45
CA ARG A 377 1.63 -5.58 -2.17
C ARG A 377 2.68 -6.50 -2.82
N ASN A 378 2.48 -7.81 -2.79
CA ASN A 378 3.42 -8.77 -3.40
C ASN A 378 3.51 -8.63 -4.93
N VAL A 379 2.41 -8.24 -5.57
CA VAL A 379 2.39 -7.98 -7.01
C VAL A 379 3.14 -6.70 -7.33
N LEU A 380 2.90 -5.62 -6.57
CA LEU A 380 3.67 -4.38 -6.68
C LEU A 380 5.17 -4.62 -6.47
N LEU A 381 5.56 -5.40 -5.45
CA LEU A 381 6.97 -5.77 -5.24
C LEU A 381 7.54 -6.54 -6.42
N THR A 382 6.77 -7.45 -7.01
CA THR A 382 7.18 -8.18 -8.22
C THR A 382 7.48 -7.20 -9.34
N VAL A 383 6.60 -6.23 -9.59
CA VAL A 383 6.78 -5.20 -10.62
C VAL A 383 8.04 -4.37 -10.37
N LEU A 384 8.15 -3.78 -9.18
CA LEU A 384 9.26 -2.90 -8.80
C LEU A 384 10.61 -3.64 -8.88
N SER A 385 10.65 -4.93 -8.50
CA SER A 385 11.87 -5.76 -8.58
C SER A 385 12.34 -6.11 -10.00
N ARG A 386 11.52 -5.84 -11.03
CA ARG A 386 11.89 -6.07 -12.45
C ARG A 386 12.46 -4.84 -13.15
N LEU A 387 12.48 -3.69 -12.48
CA LEU A 387 13.11 -2.49 -13.05
C LEU A 387 14.61 -2.71 -13.13
N GLY A 388 15.12 -2.63 -14.35
CA GLY A 388 16.54 -2.70 -14.66
C GLY A 388 17.21 -1.34 -14.65
N SER A 389 18.46 -1.30 -15.08
CA SER A 389 19.23 -0.08 -15.27
C SER A 389 18.53 0.91 -16.21
N ASN A 390 18.67 2.21 -15.90
CA ASN A 390 18.15 3.30 -16.72
C ASN A 390 16.64 3.17 -17.02
N SER A 391 15.89 2.72 -16.01
CA SER A 391 14.45 2.62 -16.06
C SER A 391 13.84 3.28 -14.84
N ARG A 392 12.63 3.79 -15.01
CA ARG A 392 11.81 4.32 -13.93
C ARG A 392 10.40 3.80 -14.03
N VAL A 393 9.65 3.94 -12.94
CA VAL A 393 8.24 3.54 -12.88
C VAL A 393 7.36 4.65 -12.35
N VAL A 394 6.18 4.77 -12.95
CA VAL A 394 5.09 5.60 -12.47
C VAL A 394 3.92 4.70 -12.08
N LEU A 395 3.51 4.76 -10.81
CA LEU A 395 2.35 4.05 -10.29
C LEU A 395 1.16 5.02 -10.26
N THR A 396 0.18 4.85 -11.14
CA THR A 396 -1.06 5.63 -11.11
C THR A 396 -2.13 4.86 -10.37
N HIS A 397 -2.81 5.53 -9.42
CA HIS A 397 -3.83 4.87 -8.61
C HIS A 397 -4.92 5.82 -8.11
N ASP A 398 -6.05 5.23 -7.74
CA ASP A 398 -7.15 5.89 -7.03
C ASP A 398 -7.56 5.05 -5.81
N VAL A 399 -7.06 5.43 -4.62
CA VAL A 399 -7.36 4.69 -3.37
C VAL A 399 -8.85 4.72 -3.03
N ALA A 400 -9.62 5.68 -3.53
CA ALA A 400 -11.07 5.75 -3.30
C ALA A 400 -11.85 4.75 -4.17
N GLN A 401 -11.35 4.43 -5.37
CA GLN A 401 -11.96 3.46 -6.30
C GLN A 401 -11.41 2.04 -6.07
N ARG A 402 -11.89 1.38 -5.01
CA ARG A 402 -11.48 0.01 -4.66
C ARG A 402 -12.44 -1.01 -5.26
N ASP A 403 -12.29 -1.29 -6.55
CA ASP A 403 -13.10 -2.31 -7.24
C ASP A 403 -12.81 -3.74 -6.77
N ASN A 404 -11.66 -3.96 -6.11
CA ASN A 404 -11.20 -5.27 -5.65
C ASN A 404 -11.30 -5.40 -4.12
N LEU A 405 -12.28 -6.17 -3.64
CA LEU A 405 -12.50 -6.46 -2.21
C LEU A 405 -11.40 -7.30 -1.55
N ARG A 406 -10.42 -7.81 -2.33
CA ARG A 406 -9.31 -8.65 -1.83
C ARG A 406 -8.16 -7.86 -1.19
N VAL A 407 -8.06 -6.55 -1.43
CA VAL A 407 -6.98 -5.71 -0.89
C VAL A 407 -7.44 -5.01 0.39
N GLY A 408 -6.83 -5.34 1.52
CA GLY A 408 -7.13 -4.73 2.84
C GLY A 408 -6.88 -3.22 2.84
N ARG A 409 -7.60 -2.45 3.69
CA ARG A 409 -7.52 -0.96 3.73
C ARG A 409 -6.10 -0.40 3.94
N HIS A 410 -5.21 -1.19 4.53
CA HIS A 410 -3.81 -0.84 4.83
C HIS A 410 -2.80 -1.64 3.98
N ASP A 411 -3.21 -2.20 2.85
CA ASP A 411 -2.39 -3.03 1.98
C ASP A 411 -2.27 -2.45 0.55
N GLY A 412 -1.43 -3.05 -0.29
CA GLY A 412 -1.24 -2.65 -1.68
C GLY A 412 -0.44 -1.35 -1.81
N VAL A 413 -0.93 -0.42 -2.64
CA VAL A 413 -0.21 0.81 -2.96
C VAL A 413 -0.05 1.75 -1.75
N ALA A 414 -1.02 1.78 -0.84
CA ALA A 414 -0.95 2.59 0.38
C ALA A 414 0.23 2.17 1.28
N ALA A 415 0.41 0.85 1.46
CA ALA A 415 1.55 0.33 2.22
C ALA A 415 2.91 0.61 1.55
N VAL A 416 2.95 0.65 0.22
CA VAL A 416 4.16 1.02 -0.54
C VAL A 416 4.50 2.50 -0.31
N ILE A 417 3.51 3.39 -0.40
CA ILE A 417 3.69 4.84 -0.17
C ILE A 417 4.25 5.07 1.23
N GLU A 418 3.59 4.52 2.24
CA GLU A 418 3.98 4.73 3.64
C GLU A 418 5.37 4.15 3.97
N LYS A 419 5.75 3.04 3.33
CA LYS A 419 7.04 2.41 3.56
C LYS A 419 8.18 3.10 2.82
N LEU A 420 7.90 3.73 1.68
CA LEU A 420 8.91 4.36 0.82
C LEU A 420 8.99 5.88 0.97
N LYS A 421 8.01 6.54 1.62
CA LYS A 421 8.06 7.99 1.84
C LYS A 421 9.37 8.39 2.54
N GLY A 422 10.01 9.44 2.06
CA GLY A 422 11.29 9.93 2.55
C GLY A 422 12.52 9.25 1.91
N HIS A 423 12.35 8.22 1.10
CA HIS A 423 13.45 7.62 0.34
C HIS A 423 13.75 8.43 -0.94
N GLU A 424 15.02 8.70 -1.23
CA GLU A 424 15.44 9.57 -2.35
C GLU A 424 14.97 9.10 -3.73
N LEU A 425 14.87 7.78 -3.94
CA LEU A 425 14.37 7.21 -5.21
C LEU A 425 12.83 7.18 -5.31
N PHE A 426 12.10 7.60 -4.29
CA PHE A 426 10.64 7.49 -4.24
C PHE A 426 9.98 8.84 -3.98
N ALA A 427 8.96 9.16 -4.76
CA ALA A 427 8.09 10.29 -4.50
C ALA A 427 6.63 9.89 -4.62
N HIS A 428 5.77 10.54 -3.83
CA HIS A 428 4.32 10.40 -3.91
C HIS A 428 3.67 11.77 -3.99
N VAL A 429 2.63 11.90 -4.81
CA VAL A 429 1.72 13.06 -4.80
C VAL A 429 0.30 12.59 -5.11
N THR A 430 -0.67 13.09 -4.36
CA THR A 430 -2.09 12.85 -4.56
C THR A 430 -2.74 14.05 -5.22
N LEU A 431 -3.29 13.86 -6.42
CA LEU A 431 -4.04 14.87 -7.17
C LEU A 431 -5.49 14.92 -6.65
N GLN A 432 -5.84 15.99 -5.96
CA GLN A 432 -7.18 16.12 -5.35
C GLN A 432 -8.21 16.77 -6.29
N ARG A 433 -7.78 17.68 -7.16
CA ARG A 433 -8.67 18.45 -8.03
C ARG A 433 -8.96 17.71 -9.33
N SER A 434 -10.24 17.41 -9.57
CA SER A 434 -10.73 16.90 -10.85
C SER A 434 -10.65 18.00 -11.91
N GLU A 435 -10.20 17.65 -13.11
CA GLU A 435 -10.16 18.55 -14.27
C GLU A 435 -11.20 18.15 -15.33
N ARG A 436 -12.20 17.36 -14.92
CA ARG A 436 -13.29 16.91 -15.79
C ARG A 436 -14.15 18.09 -16.25
N SER A 437 -14.86 17.88 -17.36
CA SER A 437 -15.83 18.87 -17.83
C SER A 437 -16.88 19.13 -16.74
N ARG A 438 -17.45 20.34 -16.74
CA ARG A 438 -18.54 20.74 -15.82
C ARG A 438 -19.69 19.72 -15.79
N ILE A 439 -19.92 19.01 -16.90
CA ILE A 439 -20.95 17.97 -17.03
C ILE A 439 -20.57 16.73 -16.23
N ALA A 440 -19.32 16.26 -16.33
CA ALA A 440 -18.87 15.06 -15.64
C ALA A 440 -18.68 15.30 -14.13
N GLU A 441 -18.34 16.51 -13.69
CA GLU A 441 -18.40 16.90 -12.27
C GLU A 441 -19.84 16.85 -11.72
N LEU A 442 -20.81 17.45 -12.42
CA LEU A 442 -22.21 17.45 -12.03
C LEU A 442 -22.75 16.03 -11.83
N VAL A 443 -22.48 15.12 -12.76
CA VAL A 443 -22.94 13.72 -12.70
C VAL A 443 -22.28 12.96 -11.54
N THR A 444 -20.99 13.18 -11.30
CA THR A 444 -20.26 12.52 -10.19
C THR A 444 -20.83 12.96 -8.84
N ASN A 445 -21.03 14.26 -8.64
CA ASN A 445 -21.58 14.80 -7.39
C ASN A 445 -23.02 14.32 -7.14
N LEU A 446 -23.87 14.29 -8.18
CA LEU A 446 -25.26 13.84 -8.04
C LEU A 446 -25.42 12.34 -7.76
N LEU A 447 -24.47 11.50 -8.19
CA LEU A 447 -24.56 10.05 -8.07
C LEU A 447 -23.80 9.48 -6.86
N GLU A 448 -22.81 10.17 -6.34
CA GLU A 448 -22.06 9.73 -5.14
C GLU A 448 -22.67 10.23 -3.82
N GLU A 449 -23.46 11.32 -3.84
CA GLU A 449 -24.19 11.84 -2.66
C GLU A 449 -25.61 11.25 -2.51
N GLY A 450 -26.02 10.33 -3.39
CA GLY A 450 -27.37 9.76 -3.49
C GLY A 450 -27.60 8.46 -2.74
#